data_AF-A0A0Q4U0S5-F1
#
_entry.id   AF-A0A0Q4U0S5-F1
#
_cell.length_a   1.000
_cell.length_b   1.000
_cell.length_c   1.000
_cell.angle_alpha   90.00
_cell.angle_beta   90.00
_cell.angle_gamma   90.00
#
_symmetry.space_group_name_H-M   'P 1'
#
loop_
_entity.id
_entity.type
_entity.pdbx_description
1 polymer ?
#
loop_
_entity_poly.entity_id
_entity_poly.type
_entity_poly.pdbx_seq_one_letter_code
_entity_poly.pdbx_strand_id
1 'polypeptide(L)'
;MFGFGFSALAIAIAGLPVSVDPAPLMPTQVVDAARYMFWSTRARFPSGALTTAAADTNFKLSKIVMNAPVHTVTNPRFHFSGFASTEGSNSPQETVLPGNAQTIVGAWLSVNGGAPIALSFGGQPGATIASGNIGVWTDEPNVEIPAEAAVAVWTLYSTAAGEKQIPVYRIQRHRGERIWGATDAASLMPMLTAPDTPSTASLDTGFGQSMPAYYGPDMTVARGWDGRPVLLGLVDSIGEARQEYALEADTRGNMGWLRRWLDVDDPTYRRVPHWVMGMPGCGSARELGTNATLRWQVLDQAIAFNTNSARPFTSVLNQLGQNDSNSNYSTMQANWTGLVDRFKSRYPNAPMVGVGVLSRDTSNDMFTSRTGQTPAAYNEWTSTTNGWGNGFKWLLEAFKEAGAGGRLTGYIDTRPAWFDPAYPATWPVIPNTFTLAAQAGTDGTTAYTTIQTTTAPLVGDILVSGSTWLQVQAVAGAGPYTVTVSSTTAVLPAGTVLRPQACPEGVHPLPSMVRIIVAAISQGRKALFV
;
A
#
# COMPACT_ATOMS: atom_id res chain seq x y z
N MET A 1 -11.33 19.85 -63.68
CA MET A 1 -11.51 20.78 -62.55
C MET A 1 -12.74 20.34 -61.78
N PHE A 2 -12.57 19.73 -60.62
CA PHE A 2 -13.48 19.69 -59.46
C PHE A 2 -12.80 18.77 -58.43
N GLY A 3 -12.07 19.37 -57.50
CA GLY A 3 -11.46 18.68 -56.36
C GLY A 3 -12.32 18.91 -55.13
N PHE A 4 -12.74 17.83 -54.48
CA PHE A 4 -13.42 17.88 -53.18
C PHE A 4 -12.36 17.83 -52.08
N GLY A 5 -12.17 18.97 -51.40
CA GLY A 5 -11.39 19.06 -50.16
C GLY A 5 -12.27 18.71 -48.97
N PHE A 6 -11.82 17.75 -48.16
CA PHE A 6 -12.36 17.50 -46.82
C PHE A 6 -11.83 18.56 -45.86
N SER A 7 -12.71 19.42 -45.34
CA SER A 7 -12.41 20.32 -44.23
C SER A 7 -12.63 19.58 -42.90
N ALA A 8 -11.54 19.31 -42.18
CA ALA A 8 -11.59 18.84 -40.81
C ALA A 8 -12.10 19.96 -39.89
N LEU A 9 -13.26 19.73 -39.28
CA LEU A 9 -13.79 20.59 -38.22
C LEU A 9 -13.04 20.28 -36.93
N ALA A 10 -12.05 21.10 -36.59
CA ALA A 10 -11.41 21.09 -35.29
C ALA A 10 -12.42 21.59 -34.23
N ILE A 11 -12.91 20.68 -33.39
CA ILE A 11 -13.64 21.06 -32.18
C ILE A 11 -12.59 21.59 -31.19
N ALA A 12 -12.60 22.91 -31.00
CA ALA A 12 -11.85 23.57 -29.95
C ALA A 12 -12.41 23.13 -28.58
N ILE A 13 -11.64 22.33 -27.85
CA ILE A 13 -11.88 22.08 -26.43
C ILE A 13 -11.58 23.41 -25.71
N ALA A 14 -12.64 24.10 -25.29
CA ALA A 14 -12.54 25.30 -24.48
C ALA A 14 -11.76 24.99 -23.20
N GLY A 15 -10.81 25.85 -22.89
CA GLY A 15 -9.75 25.65 -21.90
C GLY A 15 -10.25 25.23 -20.52
N LEU A 16 -9.75 24.09 -20.06
CA LEU A 16 -9.53 23.88 -18.63
C LEU A 16 -8.58 25.00 -18.14
N PRO A 17 -8.79 25.58 -16.95
CA PRO A 17 -7.77 26.43 -16.37
C PRO A 17 -6.49 25.59 -16.26
N VAL A 18 -5.46 25.99 -17.01
CA VAL A 18 -4.12 25.47 -16.82
C VAL A 18 -3.72 25.94 -15.43
N SER A 19 -3.92 25.07 -14.45
CA SER A 19 -3.25 25.16 -13.16
C SER A 19 -1.78 25.34 -13.49
N VAL A 20 -1.24 26.54 -13.29
CA VAL A 20 0.19 26.79 -13.44
C VAL A 20 0.85 25.79 -12.51
N ASP A 21 1.60 24.83 -13.08
CA ASP A 21 2.23 23.79 -12.28
C ASP A 21 3.09 24.49 -11.22
N PRO A 22 2.85 24.22 -9.91
CA PRO A 22 3.63 24.83 -8.85
C PRO A 22 5.12 24.46 -9.01
N ALA A 23 5.98 25.38 -8.56
CA ALA A 23 7.43 25.30 -8.69
C ALA A 23 7.98 23.91 -8.30
N PRO A 24 9.07 23.45 -8.96
CA PRO A 24 9.68 22.16 -8.67
C PRO A 24 10.02 22.02 -7.18
N LEU A 25 9.94 20.78 -6.67
CA LEU A 25 10.43 20.40 -5.35
C LEU A 25 11.98 20.40 -5.37
N MET A 26 12.57 21.55 -5.69
CA MET A 26 13.99 21.77 -5.48
C MET A 26 14.21 21.83 -3.96
N PRO A 27 15.23 21.15 -3.43
CA PRO A 27 15.53 21.17 -2.01
C PRO A 27 15.67 22.61 -1.56
N THR A 28 14.75 23.09 -0.74
CA THR A 28 14.98 24.29 0.07
C THR A 28 15.97 23.93 1.16
N GLN A 29 16.78 24.92 1.55
CA GLN A 29 17.82 24.88 2.58
C GLN A 29 17.55 23.81 3.64
N VAL A 30 18.51 22.89 3.83
CA VAL A 30 18.47 21.82 4.84
C VAL A 30 18.16 22.43 6.21
N VAL A 31 16.89 22.35 6.62
CA VAL A 31 16.42 22.97 7.87
C VAL A 31 16.91 22.16 9.07
N ASP A 32 17.04 20.84 8.91
CA ASP A 32 17.53 19.93 9.97
C ASP A 32 17.88 18.53 9.41
N ALA A 33 19.11 18.32 8.91
CA ALA A 33 19.55 17.01 8.43
C ALA A 33 19.69 15.96 9.57
N ALA A 34 19.76 16.41 10.83
CA ALA A 34 19.89 15.52 11.98
C ALA A 34 18.52 14.99 12.47
N ARG A 35 17.42 15.50 11.91
CA ARG A 35 16.06 15.05 12.20
C ARG A 35 15.83 13.63 11.67
N TYR A 36 15.32 12.77 12.52
CA TYR A 36 14.73 11.50 12.15
C TYR A 36 13.44 11.73 11.36
N MET A 37 13.40 11.20 10.14
CA MET A 37 12.29 11.25 9.21
C MET A 37 11.92 9.86 8.71
N PHE A 38 10.68 9.67 8.23
CA PHE A 38 10.36 8.48 7.45
C PHE A 38 11.22 8.43 6.18
N TRP A 39 11.81 7.28 5.91
CA TRP A 39 12.80 7.16 4.84
C TRP A 39 12.57 5.97 3.91
N SER A 40 11.94 4.91 4.39
CA SER A 40 11.86 3.65 3.66
C SER A 40 10.50 3.44 3.02
N THR A 41 10.49 2.75 1.90
CA THR A 41 9.27 2.12 1.38
C THR A 41 8.87 0.94 2.27
N ARG A 42 7.62 0.47 2.11
CA ARG A 42 7.12 -0.81 2.65
C ARG A 42 6.81 -0.88 4.15
N ALA A 43 7.36 0.01 4.99
CA ALA A 43 7.02 0.04 6.40
C ALA A 43 5.49 0.16 6.60
N ARG A 44 4.93 -0.68 7.47
CA ARG A 44 3.49 -0.72 7.80
C ARG A 44 3.29 -1.26 9.20
N PHE A 45 2.19 -0.86 9.83
CA PHE A 45 1.79 -1.47 11.10
C PHE A 45 1.22 -2.88 10.92
N PRO A 46 1.36 -3.74 11.96
CA PRO A 46 0.77 -5.06 11.96
C PRO A 46 -0.75 -4.98 12.05
N SER A 47 -1.40 -5.82 11.26
CA SER A 47 -2.85 -5.89 11.21
C SER A 47 -3.35 -7.27 10.80
N GLY A 48 -4.58 -7.57 11.19
CA GLY A 48 -5.27 -8.77 10.75
C GLY A 48 -5.02 -9.99 11.64
N ALA A 49 -5.22 -11.19 11.07
CA ALA A 49 -5.19 -12.42 11.84
C ALA A 49 -3.77 -12.81 12.25
N LEU A 50 -3.61 -13.18 13.53
CA LEU A 50 -2.35 -13.70 14.06
C LEU A 50 -1.95 -15.01 13.37
N THR A 51 -0.65 -15.15 13.08
CA THR A 51 -0.08 -16.40 12.55
C THR A 51 0.19 -17.36 13.72
N THR A 52 -0.14 -18.64 13.58
CA THR A 52 0.20 -19.65 14.60
C THR A 52 1.54 -20.27 14.27
N ALA A 53 2.46 -20.33 15.22
CA ALA A 53 3.74 -20.97 15.02
C ALA A 53 3.56 -22.49 14.85
N ALA A 54 4.05 -23.04 13.74
CA ALA A 54 4.08 -24.47 13.49
C ALA A 54 5.15 -25.16 14.37
N ALA A 55 4.98 -26.47 14.59
CA ALA A 55 6.03 -27.31 15.16
C ALA A 55 7.31 -27.24 14.31
N ASP A 56 8.46 -27.57 14.91
CA ASP A 56 9.77 -27.64 14.27
C ASP A 56 10.31 -26.31 13.68
N THR A 57 9.60 -25.20 13.89
CA THR A 57 9.98 -23.84 13.44
C THR A 57 9.89 -22.82 14.58
N ASN A 58 10.34 -23.25 15.77
CA ASN A 58 10.35 -22.44 17.00
C ASN A 58 11.14 -21.14 16.83
N PHE A 59 12.19 -21.17 16.00
CA PHE A 59 12.92 -19.99 15.57
C PHE A 59 12.60 -19.69 14.12
N LYS A 60 12.50 -18.40 13.81
CA LYS A 60 12.26 -17.90 12.46
C LYS A 60 13.21 -16.75 12.17
N LEU A 61 13.76 -16.72 10.95
CA LEU A 61 14.55 -15.63 10.44
C LEU A 61 13.84 -15.06 9.21
N SER A 62 13.29 -13.86 9.33
CA SER A 62 12.70 -13.14 8.20
C SER A 62 13.72 -12.19 7.57
N LYS A 63 13.73 -12.10 6.24
CA LYS A 63 14.46 -11.11 5.45
C LYS A 63 13.47 -10.25 4.69
N ILE A 64 13.33 -9.00 5.10
CA ILE A 64 12.41 -8.03 4.48
C ILE A 64 13.24 -6.94 3.79
N VAL A 65 12.91 -6.62 2.54
CA VAL A 65 13.65 -5.64 1.74
C VAL A 65 12.83 -4.36 1.61
N MET A 66 13.39 -3.27 2.13
CA MET A 66 12.90 -1.91 2.01
C MET A 66 13.77 -1.13 1.02
N ASN A 67 13.30 0.02 0.53
CA ASN A 67 14.11 0.87 -0.35
C ASN A 67 14.25 2.29 0.21
N ALA A 68 15.46 2.81 0.09
CA ALA A 68 15.82 4.17 0.48
C ALA A 68 15.20 5.22 -0.48
N PRO A 69 15.11 6.50 -0.05
CA PRO A 69 14.60 7.57 -0.89
C PRO A 69 15.66 8.02 -1.90
N VAL A 70 15.35 9.01 -2.75
CA VAL A 70 16.33 9.56 -3.74
C VAL A 70 17.37 10.50 -3.11
N HIS A 71 17.71 10.30 -1.84
CA HIS A 71 18.80 10.95 -1.12
C HIS A 71 19.41 9.96 -0.11
N THR A 72 20.66 10.19 0.29
CA THR A 72 21.33 9.39 1.30
C THR A 72 20.70 9.61 2.67
N VAL A 73 20.48 8.54 3.41
CA VAL A 73 20.02 8.59 4.81
C VAL A 73 21.02 7.94 5.72
N THR A 74 21.02 8.32 6.99
CA THR A 74 21.97 7.80 7.99
C THR A 74 21.25 7.34 9.23
N ASN A 75 21.87 6.41 9.93
CA ASN A 75 21.51 5.99 11.27
C ASN A 75 20.05 5.52 11.40
N PRO A 76 19.61 4.53 10.60
CA PRO A 76 18.24 4.06 10.59
C PRO A 76 17.86 3.38 11.92
N ARG A 77 16.68 3.71 12.43
CA ARG A 77 16.03 3.02 13.55
C ARG A 77 14.80 2.26 13.09
N PHE A 78 14.54 1.13 13.73
CA PHE A 78 13.45 0.22 13.42
C PHE A 78 12.63 -0.06 14.68
N HIS A 79 11.31 0.07 14.57
CA HIS A 79 10.37 -0.24 15.64
C HIS A 79 9.78 -1.64 15.47
N PHE A 80 9.59 -2.35 16.57
CA PHE A 80 8.96 -3.68 16.62
C PHE A 80 7.82 -3.67 17.66
N SER A 81 6.58 -3.87 17.21
CA SER A 81 5.37 -3.78 18.05
C SER A 81 5.10 -5.06 18.84
N GLY A 82 4.50 -4.91 20.03
CA GLY A 82 3.92 -5.99 20.83
C GLY A 82 2.41 -6.19 20.63
N PHE A 83 1.81 -5.46 19.69
CA PHE A 83 0.37 -5.46 19.40
C PHE A 83 0.13 -5.47 17.89
N ALA A 84 -1.11 -5.75 17.48
CA ALA A 84 -1.62 -5.55 16.14
C ALA A 84 -3.00 -4.90 16.14
N SER A 85 -3.39 -4.36 14.99
CA SER A 85 -4.69 -3.74 14.80
C SER A 85 -5.69 -4.69 14.12
N THR A 86 -6.96 -4.52 14.46
CA THR A 86 -8.07 -5.19 13.78
C THR A 86 -8.20 -4.72 12.33
N GLU A 87 -8.67 -5.63 11.47
CA GLU A 87 -9.11 -5.32 10.12
C GLU A 87 -10.62 -5.44 10.00
N GLY A 88 -11.27 -4.55 9.24
CA GLY A 88 -12.72 -4.54 9.03
C GLY A 88 -13.47 -3.61 9.99
N SER A 89 -14.68 -3.99 10.42
CA SER A 89 -15.66 -3.10 11.04
C SER A 89 -15.14 -2.26 12.22
N ASN A 90 -14.36 -2.86 13.12
CA ASN A 90 -13.83 -2.19 14.31
C ASN A 90 -12.44 -1.57 14.12
N SER A 91 -11.91 -1.60 12.89
CA SER A 91 -10.60 -1.04 12.59
C SER A 91 -10.56 0.48 12.86
N PRO A 92 -9.49 1.00 13.50
CA PRO A 92 -8.20 0.34 13.74
C PRO A 92 -7.97 -0.05 15.21
N GLN A 93 -8.92 -0.71 15.88
CA GLN A 93 -8.75 -1.13 17.28
C GLN A 93 -7.48 -1.98 17.47
N GLU A 94 -6.67 -1.64 18.48
CA GLU A 94 -5.39 -2.26 18.81
C GLU A 94 -5.57 -3.42 19.82
N THR A 95 -6.51 -4.31 19.51
CA THR A 95 -6.93 -5.42 20.37
C THR A 95 -6.52 -6.79 19.84
N VAL A 96 -5.78 -6.83 18.72
CA VAL A 96 -5.20 -8.07 18.21
C VAL A 96 -3.90 -8.33 18.94
N LEU A 97 -3.97 -9.18 19.95
CA LEU A 97 -2.87 -9.44 20.88
C LEU A 97 -2.42 -10.90 20.79
N PRO A 98 -1.11 -11.20 20.72
CA PRO A 98 -0.63 -12.58 20.63
C PRO A 98 -0.95 -13.41 21.88
N GLY A 99 -1.07 -12.79 23.06
CA GLY A 99 -1.27 -13.49 24.33
C GLY A 99 0.02 -14.08 24.92
N ASN A 100 1.08 -14.19 24.10
CA ASN A 100 2.44 -14.53 24.49
C ASN A 100 3.42 -13.38 24.16
N ALA A 101 4.58 -13.35 24.81
CA ALA A 101 5.62 -12.37 24.51
C ALA A 101 6.25 -12.63 23.13
N GLN A 102 6.57 -11.56 22.40
CA GLN A 102 7.37 -11.66 21.18
C GLN A 102 8.85 -11.53 21.56
N THR A 103 9.66 -12.55 21.22
CA THR A 103 11.08 -12.57 21.56
C THR A 103 11.91 -12.40 20.30
N ILE A 104 12.60 -11.26 20.20
CA ILE A 104 13.62 -10.99 19.19
C ILE A 104 14.94 -11.50 19.76
N VAL A 105 15.56 -12.45 19.05
CA VAL A 105 16.86 -13.03 19.40
C VAL A 105 17.99 -12.19 18.79
N GLY A 106 17.77 -11.64 17.61
CA GLY A 106 18.72 -10.78 16.91
C GLY A 106 18.08 -10.04 15.73
N ALA A 107 18.63 -8.88 15.40
CA ALA A 107 18.25 -8.14 14.21
C ALA A 107 19.49 -7.61 13.48
N TRP A 108 19.42 -7.53 12.14
CA TRP A 108 20.50 -7.00 11.31
C TRP A 108 19.93 -6.18 10.16
N LEU A 109 20.73 -5.27 9.63
CA LEU A 109 20.46 -4.61 8.36
C LEU A 109 21.59 -4.88 7.37
N SER A 110 21.28 -4.96 6.08
CA SER A 110 22.26 -5.05 4.99
C SER A 110 21.88 -4.06 3.90
N VAL A 111 22.87 -3.31 3.41
CA VAL A 111 22.69 -2.29 2.37
C VAL A 111 23.24 -2.83 1.06
N ASN A 112 22.42 -2.86 0.00
CA ASN A 112 22.76 -3.37 -1.34
C ASN A 112 23.42 -4.75 -1.35
N GLY A 113 22.98 -5.65 -0.45
CA GLY A 113 23.54 -7.00 -0.33
C GLY A 113 24.92 -7.07 0.34
N GLY A 114 25.40 -5.96 0.93
CA GLY A 114 26.63 -5.93 1.72
C GLY A 114 26.53 -6.77 3.01
N ALA A 115 27.63 -6.85 3.74
CA ALA A 115 27.69 -7.61 4.99
C ALA A 115 26.60 -7.15 5.99
N PRO A 116 25.90 -8.08 6.66
CA PRO A 116 24.92 -7.73 7.67
C PRO A 116 25.54 -6.98 8.86
N ILE A 117 24.94 -5.86 9.21
CA ILE A 117 25.31 -5.02 10.35
C ILE A 117 24.33 -5.30 11.47
N ALA A 118 24.83 -5.73 12.63
CA ALA A 118 24.01 -6.05 13.78
C ALA A 118 23.32 -4.80 14.34
N LEU A 119 22.05 -4.95 14.68
CA LEU A 119 21.26 -3.98 15.41
C LEU A 119 21.22 -4.37 16.89
N SER A 120 21.01 -3.39 17.76
CA SER A 120 20.87 -3.61 19.20
C SER A 120 19.63 -2.92 19.76
N PHE A 121 19.27 -3.29 20.98
CA PHE A 121 18.13 -2.79 21.75
C PHE A 121 18.60 -2.46 23.17
N GLY A 122 18.84 -1.18 23.48
CA GLY A 122 19.43 -0.80 24.77
C GLY A 122 20.80 -1.44 25.02
N GLY A 123 21.60 -1.61 23.97
CA GLY A 123 22.90 -2.26 24.00
C GLY A 123 22.86 -3.80 23.97
N GLN A 124 21.68 -4.42 23.91
CA GLN A 124 21.52 -5.88 23.83
C GLN A 124 21.24 -6.34 22.39
N PRO A 125 21.64 -7.56 21.99
CA PRO A 125 21.40 -8.05 20.62
C PRO A 125 19.92 -8.35 20.32
N GLY A 126 19.11 -8.59 21.34
CA GLY A 126 17.69 -8.96 21.23
C GLY A 126 16.83 -8.25 22.26
N ALA A 127 15.51 -8.48 22.18
CA ALA A 127 14.53 -7.87 23.07
C ALA A 127 13.30 -8.79 23.24
N THR A 128 12.66 -8.71 24.40
CA THR A 128 11.40 -9.40 24.68
C THR A 128 10.30 -8.38 24.88
N ILE A 129 9.22 -8.51 24.12
CA ILE A 129 8.10 -7.57 24.08
C ILE A 129 6.86 -8.26 24.59
N ALA A 130 6.31 -7.77 25.71
CA ALA A 130 5.08 -8.31 26.27
C ALA A 130 3.90 -8.09 25.30
N SER A 131 2.94 -9.04 25.30
CA SER A 131 1.71 -8.92 24.52
C SER A 131 0.94 -7.64 24.88
N GLY A 132 0.58 -6.85 23.86
CA GLY A 132 -0.11 -5.57 24.03
C GLY A 132 0.78 -4.40 24.42
N ASN A 133 2.09 -4.61 24.58
CA ASN A 133 3.02 -3.51 24.79
C ASN A 133 3.23 -2.73 23.48
N ILE A 134 3.51 -1.43 23.61
CA ILE A 134 3.75 -0.52 22.49
C ILE A 134 4.84 -1.03 21.55
N GLY A 135 5.87 -1.69 22.07
CA GLY A 135 7.00 -2.19 21.30
C GLY A 135 8.33 -1.62 21.75
N VAL A 136 9.36 -1.89 20.95
CA VAL A 136 10.74 -1.43 21.20
C VAL A 136 11.34 -0.86 19.92
N TRP A 137 12.22 0.12 20.07
CA TRP A 137 13.06 0.62 18.99
C TRP A 137 14.45 0.01 19.08
N THR A 138 15.09 -0.20 17.93
CA THR A 138 16.53 -0.42 17.89
C THR A 138 17.26 0.84 18.36
N ASP A 139 18.48 0.63 18.88
CA ASP A 139 19.46 1.70 19.08
C ASP A 139 19.82 2.35 17.73
N GLU A 140 20.56 3.45 17.78
CA GLU A 140 21.04 4.16 16.58
C GLU A 140 22.30 3.47 16.04
N PRO A 141 22.23 2.74 14.91
CA PRO A 141 23.43 2.18 14.30
C PRO A 141 24.19 3.30 13.56
N ASN A 142 25.51 3.26 13.54
CA ASN A 142 26.31 4.18 12.73
C ASN A 142 26.42 3.64 11.29
N VAL A 143 25.43 3.94 10.45
CA VAL A 143 25.31 3.39 9.10
C VAL A 143 24.84 4.46 8.13
N GLU A 144 25.53 4.57 7.00
CA GLU A 144 25.09 5.35 5.85
C GLU A 144 24.38 4.44 4.83
N ILE A 145 23.21 4.87 4.38
CA ILE A 145 22.41 4.21 3.35
C ILE A 145 22.39 5.13 2.13
N PRO A 146 23.03 4.75 1.02
CA PRO A 146 23.01 5.53 -0.22
C PRO A 146 21.60 5.74 -0.75
N ALA A 147 21.43 6.80 -1.54
CA ALA A 147 20.19 7.05 -2.29
C ALA A 147 19.75 5.80 -3.08
N GLU A 148 18.46 5.53 -3.05
CA GLU A 148 17.78 4.42 -3.76
C GLU A 148 18.27 3.00 -3.40
N ALA A 149 19.13 2.85 -2.40
CA ALA A 149 19.63 1.56 -1.98
C ALA A 149 18.50 0.61 -1.53
N ALA A 150 18.69 -0.68 -1.82
CA ALA A 150 17.90 -1.74 -1.23
C ALA A 150 18.46 -2.05 0.16
N VAL A 151 17.60 -2.05 1.18
CA VAL A 151 17.98 -2.34 2.56
C VAL A 151 17.23 -3.58 3.04
N ALA A 152 17.96 -4.66 3.27
CA ALA A 152 17.40 -5.87 3.86
C ALA A 152 17.46 -5.77 5.38
N VAL A 153 16.32 -5.89 6.05
CA VAL A 153 16.22 -6.06 7.50
C VAL A 153 15.96 -7.52 7.81
N TRP A 154 16.84 -8.08 8.63
CA TRP A 154 16.79 -9.45 9.10
C TRP A 154 16.29 -9.48 10.53
N THR A 155 15.25 -10.26 10.82
CA THR A 155 14.73 -10.43 12.18
C THR A 155 14.75 -11.91 12.54
N LEU A 156 15.62 -12.28 13.49
CA LEU A 156 15.59 -13.59 14.13
C LEU A 156 14.72 -13.51 15.38
N TYR A 157 13.65 -14.28 15.42
CA TYR A 157 12.71 -14.29 16.54
C TYR A 157 12.28 -15.71 16.89
N SER A 158 11.85 -15.90 18.13
CA SER A 158 11.36 -17.19 18.62
C SER A 158 9.90 -17.11 19.07
N THR A 159 9.16 -18.17 18.80
CA THR A 159 7.79 -18.38 19.24
C THR A 159 7.56 -19.87 19.38
N ALA A 160 7.09 -20.32 20.54
CA ALA A 160 6.89 -21.75 20.75
C ALA A 160 5.77 -22.27 19.84
N ALA A 161 5.83 -23.56 19.48
CA ALA A 161 4.77 -24.19 18.68
C ALA A 161 3.38 -24.00 19.33
N GLY A 162 2.40 -23.60 18.53
CA GLY A 162 1.03 -23.30 18.99
C GLY A 162 0.81 -21.88 19.50
N GLU A 163 1.87 -21.13 19.83
CA GLU A 163 1.77 -19.72 20.19
C GLU A 163 1.51 -18.82 18.98
N LYS A 164 1.12 -17.57 19.26
CA LYS A 164 0.72 -16.61 18.23
C LYS A 164 1.84 -15.62 17.90
N GLN A 165 1.87 -15.24 16.63
CA GLN A 165 2.84 -14.33 16.04
C GLN A 165 2.12 -13.12 15.45
N ILE A 166 2.72 -11.95 15.62
CA ILE A 166 2.20 -10.70 15.08
C ILE A 166 2.43 -10.67 13.56
N PRO A 167 1.38 -10.44 12.74
CA PRO A 167 1.47 -10.44 11.29
C PRO A 167 1.90 -9.06 10.77
N VAL A 168 3.14 -8.92 10.28
CA VAL A 168 3.62 -7.66 9.69
C VAL A 168 3.77 -7.79 8.18
N TYR A 169 4.59 -8.74 7.71
CA TYR A 169 4.98 -8.84 6.31
C TYR A 169 4.66 -10.19 5.68
N ARG A 170 4.05 -10.15 4.49
CA ARG A 170 4.08 -11.29 3.56
C ARG A 170 5.36 -11.22 2.73
N ILE A 171 5.98 -12.37 2.48
CA ILE A 171 7.27 -12.48 1.78
C ILE A 171 7.10 -12.23 0.29
N GLN A 172 7.84 -11.26 -0.25
CA GLN A 172 7.87 -10.89 -1.66
C GLN A 172 9.08 -11.54 -2.33
N ARG A 173 8.96 -12.83 -2.67
CA ARG A 173 10.09 -13.67 -3.13
C ARG A 173 10.84 -13.09 -4.31
N HIS A 174 10.13 -12.47 -5.26
CA HIS A 174 10.68 -11.87 -6.46
C HIS A 174 11.59 -10.66 -6.18
N ARG A 175 11.52 -10.10 -4.97
CA ARG A 175 12.41 -9.04 -4.49
C ARG A 175 13.56 -9.57 -3.61
N GLY A 176 13.78 -10.88 -3.62
CA GLY A 176 14.84 -11.52 -2.84
C GLY A 176 14.52 -11.66 -1.35
N GLU A 177 13.26 -11.44 -0.94
CA GLU A 177 12.82 -11.69 0.43
C GLU A 177 12.61 -13.16 0.71
N ARG A 178 12.82 -13.55 1.97
CA ARG A 178 12.84 -14.95 2.38
C ARG A 178 12.38 -15.11 3.83
N ILE A 179 11.94 -16.32 4.15
CA ILE A 179 11.64 -16.75 5.51
C ILE A 179 12.23 -18.14 5.73
N TRP A 180 12.98 -18.31 6.82
CA TRP A 180 13.50 -19.60 7.25
C TRP A 180 13.02 -19.94 8.65
N GLY A 181 12.82 -21.23 8.92
CA GLY A 181 12.46 -21.74 10.24
C GLY A 181 13.28 -22.95 10.63
N ALA A 182 13.57 -23.06 11.92
CA ALA A 182 14.30 -24.18 12.51
C ALA A 182 13.93 -24.37 13.99
N THR A 183 14.41 -25.46 14.58
CA THR A 183 14.26 -25.78 16.01
C THR A 183 15.19 -24.98 16.91
N ASP A 184 16.26 -24.40 16.37
CA ASP A 184 17.25 -23.61 17.09
C ASP A 184 17.72 -22.39 16.28
N ALA A 185 18.20 -21.37 16.98
CA ALA A 185 18.68 -20.12 16.38
C ALA A 185 19.96 -20.31 15.54
N ALA A 186 20.88 -21.17 15.97
CA ALA A 186 22.19 -21.33 15.34
C ALA A 186 22.07 -21.87 13.92
N SER A 187 21.12 -22.76 13.67
CA SER A 187 20.79 -23.30 12.34
C SER A 187 20.33 -22.24 11.33
N LEU A 188 19.84 -21.08 11.80
CA LEU A 188 19.38 -19.99 10.93
C LEU A 188 20.46 -18.94 10.65
N MET A 189 21.47 -18.82 11.50
CA MET A 189 22.55 -17.84 11.35
C MET A 189 23.29 -17.92 10.01
N PRO A 190 23.55 -19.10 9.41
CA PRO A 190 24.18 -19.19 8.09
C PRO A 190 23.41 -18.49 6.97
N MET A 191 22.10 -18.26 7.11
CA MET A 191 21.31 -17.57 6.08
C MET A 191 21.71 -16.10 5.92
N LEU A 192 22.33 -15.50 6.93
CA LEU A 192 22.86 -14.13 6.86
C LEU A 192 23.99 -13.99 5.82
N THR A 193 24.76 -15.07 5.59
CA THR A 193 25.84 -15.11 4.59
C THR A 193 25.45 -15.86 3.31
N ALA A 194 24.31 -16.56 3.31
CA ALA A 194 23.71 -17.23 2.15
C ALA A 194 22.29 -16.70 1.86
N PRO A 195 22.14 -15.39 1.56
CA PRO A 195 20.85 -14.71 1.57
C PRO A 195 19.89 -15.07 0.44
N ASP A 196 20.37 -15.84 -0.54
CA ASP A 196 19.60 -16.33 -1.68
C ASP A 196 19.06 -17.75 -1.47
N THR A 197 19.42 -18.40 -0.36
CA THR A 197 18.88 -19.71 0.01
C THR A 197 17.35 -19.66 -0.05
N PRO A 198 16.68 -20.62 -0.70
CA PRO A 198 15.22 -20.65 -0.76
C PRO A 198 14.60 -20.64 0.65
N SER A 199 13.43 -20.01 0.77
CA SER A 199 12.66 -20.03 2.01
C SER A 199 12.35 -21.47 2.45
N THR A 200 12.15 -21.69 3.75
CA THR A 200 11.58 -22.95 4.24
C THR A 200 10.20 -23.15 3.60
N ALA A 201 10.04 -24.22 2.81
CA ALA A 201 8.87 -24.42 1.96
C ALA A 201 7.53 -24.47 2.72
N SER A 202 7.53 -24.99 3.97
CA SER A 202 6.32 -25.04 4.80
C SER A 202 5.88 -23.68 5.35
N LEU A 203 6.79 -22.71 5.39
CA LEU A 203 6.49 -21.34 5.80
C LEU A 203 6.00 -20.56 4.58
N ASP A 204 6.77 -20.62 3.49
CA ASP A 204 6.48 -19.84 2.29
C ASP A 204 5.44 -20.54 1.41
N THR A 205 4.17 -20.42 1.81
CA THR A 205 3.02 -21.10 1.18
C THR A 205 1.90 -20.14 0.80
N GLY A 206 0.98 -20.62 -0.04
CA GLY A 206 -0.24 -19.90 -0.42
C GLY A 206 -0.02 -18.78 -1.44
N PHE A 207 -1.12 -18.08 -1.71
CA PHE A 207 -1.19 -16.88 -2.54
C PHE A 207 -2.22 -15.92 -1.95
N GLY A 208 -2.07 -14.62 -2.17
CA GLY A 208 -3.09 -13.67 -1.75
C GLY A 208 -3.18 -13.50 -0.24
N GLN A 209 -4.41 -13.36 0.29
CA GLN A 209 -4.64 -13.28 1.74
C GLN A 209 -4.22 -14.55 2.49
N SER A 210 -4.18 -15.70 1.81
CA SER A 210 -3.81 -16.98 2.43
C SER A 210 -2.32 -17.10 2.72
N MET A 211 -1.48 -16.22 2.14
CA MET A 211 -0.06 -16.18 2.47
C MET A 211 0.15 -15.79 3.93
N PRO A 212 0.93 -16.58 4.70
CA PRO A 212 1.31 -16.21 6.06
C PRO A 212 2.05 -14.88 6.11
N ALA A 213 1.80 -14.11 7.17
CA ALA A 213 2.55 -12.92 7.49
C ALA A 213 3.49 -13.18 8.67
N TYR A 214 4.68 -12.59 8.60
CA TYR A 214 5.77 -12.78 9.54
C TYR A 214 6.11 -11.50 10.29
N TYR A 215 6.75 -11.70 11.44
CA TYR A 215 7.17 -10.62 12.29
C TYR A 215 8.39 -9.89 11.71
N GLY A 216 8.47 -8.60 12.00
CA GLY A 216 9.48 -7.69 11.49
C GLY A 216 9.20 -6.26 11.97
N PRO A 217 10.02 -5.29 11.52
CA PRO A 217 9.85 -3.91 11.96
C PRO A 217 8.62 -3.26 11.34
N ASP A 218 7.84 -2.48 12.08
CA ASP A 218 6.59 -1.89 11.59
C ASP A 218 6.65 -0.37 11.31
N MET A 219 7.69 0.28 11.81
CA MET A 219 7.98 1.68 11.57
C MET A 219 9.48 1.90 11.48
N THR A 220 9.91 2.79 10.59
CA THR A 220 11.32 3.09 10.38
C THR A 220 11.57 4.58 10.25
N VAL A 221 12.60 5.09 10.92
CA VAL A 221 13.05 6.48 10.80
C VAL A 221 14.56 6.54 10.61
N ALA A 222 15.06 7.55 9.90
CA ALA A 222 16.49 7.77 9.68
C ALA A 222 16.79 9.26 9.58
N ARG A 223 18.05 9.64 9.79
CA ARG A 223 18.59 10.99 9.56
C ARG A 223 19.01 11.18 8.11
N GLY A 224 19.51 12.36 7.77
CA GLY A 224 19.97 12.70 6.40
C GLY A 224 18.87 13.34 5.55
N TRP A 225 17.84 13.90 6.19
CA TRP A 225 16.76 14.57 5.48
C TRP A 225 17.26 15.78 4.68
N ASP A 226 16.88 15.84 3.41
CA ASP A 226 17.34 16.85 2.46
C ASP A 226 16.34 18.00 2.25
N GLY A 227 15.36 18.15 3.14
CA GLY A 227 14.38 19.25 3.12
C GLY A 227 13.10 18.99 2.31
N ARG A 228 13.04 17.93 1.51
CA ARG A 228 11.84 17.60 0.71
C ARG A 228 10.65 17.15 1.58
N PRO A 229 9.41 17.18 1.09
CA PRO A 229 8.27 16.68 1.85
C PRO A 229 8.40 15.21 2.24
N VAL A 230 7.98 14.87 3.45
CA VAL A 230 7.89 13.51 3.98
C VAL A 230 6.50 13.32 4.58
N LEU A 231 5.79 12.25 4.20
CA LEU A 231 4.37 12.13 4.50
C LEU A 231 4.02 11.08 5.55
N LEU A 232 3.10 11.45 6.43
CA LEU A 232 2.28 10.49 7.17
C LEU A 232 0.97 10.25 6.40
N GLY A 233 0.70 9.01 6.00
CA GLY A 233 -0.56 8.63 5.34
C GLY A 233 -1.57 8.05 6.34
N LEU A 234 -2.75 8.66 6.45
CA LEU A 234 -3.91 8.13 7.16
C LEU A 234 -4.88 7.55 6.12
N VAL A 235 -4.95 6.22 6.07
CA VAL A 235 -5.62 5.52 4.98
C VAL A 235 -6.36 4.28 5.47
N ASP A 236 -7.32 3.83 4.67
CA ASP A 236 -8.01 2.57 4.89
C ASP A 236 -7.46 1.47 3.96
N SER A 237 -8.25 0.43 3.71
CA SER A 237 -7.89 -0.67 2.81
C SER A 237 -7.54 -0.26 1.38
N ILE A 238 -8.03 0.89 0.90
CA ILE A 238 -7.79 1.40 -0.45
C ILE A 238 -6.36 1.95 -0.54
N GLY A 239 -5.98 2.86 0.36
CA GLY A 239 -4.62 3.38 0.41
C GLY A 239 -3.61 2.36 0.93
N GLU A 240 -4.02 1.45 1.81
CA GLU A 240 -3.17 0.35 2.34
C GLU A 240 -2.94 -0.77 1.32
N ALA A 241 -3.71 -0.82 0.23
CA ALA A 241 -3.63 -1.83 -0.82
C ALA A 241 -4.06 -3.25 -0.40
N ARG A 242 -5.18 -3.40 0.31
CA ARG A 242 -5.64 -4.70 0.85
C ARG A 242 -5.73 -5.83 -0.20
N GLN A 243 -6.08 -5.50 -1.44
CA GLN A 243 -6.31 -6.46 -2.53
C GLN A 243 -5.10 -6.68 -3.46
N GLU A 244 -3.97 -6.04 -3.18
CA GLU A 244 -2.70 -6.42 -3.78
C GLU A 244 -1.85 -7.15 -2.74
N TYR A 245 -1.13 -8.17 -3.18
CA TYR A 245 -0.42 -9.08 -2.30
C TYR A 245 1.07 -9.07 -2.61
N ALA A 246 1.77 -10.05 -2.04
CA ALA A 246 3.21 -10.06 -2.07
C ALA A 246 3.77 -10.05 -3.50
N LEU A 247 3.17 -10.78 -4.44
CA LEU A 247 3.72 -10.95 -5.79
C LEU A 247 3.47 -9.74 -6.70
N GLU A 248 2.52 -8.89 -6.33
CA GLU A 248 2.13 -7.68 -7.06
C GLU A 248 3.02 -6.48 -6.73
N ALA A 249 3.83 -6.56 -5.68
CA ALA A 249 4.70 -5.48 -5.27
C ALA A 249 5.71 -5.10 -6.37
N ASP A 250 5.93 -3.80 -6.57
CA ASP A 250 6.94 -3.32 -7.51
C ASP A 250 8.36 -3.59 -6.99
N THR A 251 9.39 -3.25 -7.77
CA THR A 251 10.79 -3.45 -7.39
C THR A 251 11.17 -2.76 -6.08
N ARG A 252 10.48 -1.67 -5.72
CA ARG A 252 10.68 -0.91 -4.48
C ARG A 252 9.77 -1.36 -3.33
N GLY A 253 8.98 -2.42 -3.53
CA GLY A 253 8.14 -3.04 -2.52
C GLY A 253 6.79 -2.36 -2.33
N ASN A 254 6.42 -1.41 -3.19
CA ASN A 254 5.15 -0.72 -3.09
C ASN A 254 4.00 -1.58 -3.63
N MET A 255 2.92 -1.59 -2.86
CA MET A 255 1.62 -2.12 -3.25
C MET A 255 0.60 -0.98 -3.18
N GLY A 256 -0.42 -1.03 -4.03
CA GLY A 256 -1.47 -0.04 -4.12
C GLY A 256 -1.10 1.14 -4.97
N TRP A 257 -2.14 1.87 -5.38
CA TRP A 257 -1.99 3.08 -6.17
C TRP A 257 -1.32 4.20 -5.38
N LEU A 258 -1.62 4.35 -4.09
CA LEU A 258 -1.14 5.49 -3.31
C LEU A 258 0.38 5.45 -3.12
N ARG A 259 0.92 4.32 -2.66
CA ARG A 259 2.37 4.16 -2.48
C ARG A 259 3.12 4.29 -3.80
N ARG A 260 2.60 3.66 -4.86
CA ARG A 260 3.20 3.76 -6.20
C ARG A 260 3.15 5.19 -6.73
N TRP A 261 2.05 5.93 -6.54
CA TRP A 261 1.93 7.33 -6.95
C TRP A 261 2.92 8.24 -6.20
N LEU A 262 3.08 8.04 -4.89
CA LEU A 262 4.08 8.76 -4.09
C LEU A 262 5.52 8.43 -4.51
N ASP A 263 5.77 7.19 -4.94
CA ASP A 263 7.10 6.67 -5.30
C ASP A 263 7.44 6.79 -6.81
N VAL A 264 6.60 7.44 -7.62
CA VAL A 264 6.96 7.84 -9.00
C VAL A 264 8.11 8.86 -8.95
N ASP A 265 9.18 8.62 -9.71
CA ASP A 265 10.28 9.57 -9.88
C ASP A 265 9.98 10.62 -10.94
N ASP A 266 9.06 11.50 -10.63
CA ASP A 266 8.75 12.61 -11.52
C ASP A 266 9.97 13.55 -11.64
N PRO A 267 10.34 14.06 -12.84
CA PRO A 267 11.47 14.97 -13.00
C PRO A 267 11.39 16.25 -12.14
N THR A 268 10.17 16.71 -11.85
CA THR A 268 9.87 17.95 -11.13
C THR A 268 9.60 17.70 -9.65
N TYR A 269 8.83 16.65 -9.35
CA TYR A 269 8.33 16.39 -7.99
C TYR A 269 9.07 15.25 -7.26
N ARG A 270 9.87 14.46 -7.99
CA ARG A 270 10.64 13.30 -7.49
C ARG A 270 9.75 12.34 -6.66
N ARG A 271 10.39 11.42 -5.95
CA ARG A 271 9.74 10.53 -4.99
C ARG A 271 9.52 11.21 -3.65
N VAL A 272 8.35 10.96 -3.07
CA VAL A 272 7.99 11.47 -1.75
C VAL A 272 8.15 10.36 -0.70
N PRO A 273 9.15 10.45 0.20
CA PRO A 273 9.26 9.52 1.33
C PRO A 273 7.98 9.56 2.16
N HIS A 274 7.52 8.41 2.59
CA HIS A 274 6.24 8.30 3.27
C HIS A 274 6.21 7.13 4.23
N TRP A 275 5.33 7.22 5.21
CA TRP A 275 4.88 6.08 5.97
C TRP A 275 3.36 6.10 6.01
N VAL A 276 2.78 4.97 5.57
CA VAL A 276 1.34 4.81 5.52
C VAL A 276 0.91 4.08 6.78
N MET A 277 0.24 4.81 7.67
CA MET A 277 -0.40 4.28 8.87
C MET A 277 -1.77 3.69 8.51
N GLY A 278 -1.78 2.77 7.54
CA GLY A 278 -2.99 2.25 6.93
C GLY A 278 -3.55 1.03 7.63
N MET A 279 -4.87 0.99 7.79
CA MET A 279 -5.57 -0.15 8.38
C MET A 279 -6.79 -0.54 7.55
N PRO A 280 -6.86 -1.78 7.03
CA PRO A 280 -8.04 -2.22 6.31
C PRO A 280 -9.32 -2.11 7.15
N GLY A 281 -10.34 -1.41 6.62
CA GLY A 281 -11.58 -1.12 7.34
C GLY A 281 -11.55 0.10 8.25
N CYS A 282 -10.42 0.81 8.33
CA CYS A 282 -10.29 2.00 9.16
C CYS A 282 -11.35 3.03 8.82
N GLY A 283 -12.04 3.52 9.85
CA GLY A 283 -12.98 4.63 9.75
C GLY A 283 -12.49 5.83 10.55
N SER A 284 -12.76 7.02 10.04
CA SER A 284 -12.41 8.29 10.67
C SER A 284 -13.00 8.41 12.07
N ALA A 285 -14.18 7.83 12.30
CA ALA A 285 -14.81 7.79 13.63
C ALA A 285 -13.96 7.11 14.71
N ARG A 286 -13.08 6.15 14.34
CA ARG A 286 -12.34 5.28 15.27
C ARG A 286 -10.84 5.59 15.33
N GLU A 287 -10.29 6.15 14.27
CA GLU A 287 -8.86 6.50 14.20
C GLU A 287 -8.50 7.56 15.26
N LEU A 288 -7.38 7.34 15.96
CA LEU A 288 -6.97 8.14 17.13
C LEU A 288 -8.04 8.23 18.24
N GLY A 289 -8.91 7.22 18.37
CA GLY A 289 -9.87 7.07 19.47
C GLY A 289 -9.30 6.26 20.64
N THR A 290 -10.09 6.05 21.71
CA THR A 290 -9.68 5.40 22.97
C THR A 290 -8.91 4.08 22.83
N ASN A 291 -9.19 3.28 21.80
CA ASN A 291 -8.57 1.96 21.56
C ASN A 291 -7.68 1.92 20.30
N ALA A 292 -7.21 3.08 19.84
CA ALA A 292 -6.37 3.23 18.65
C ALA A 292 -5.33 4.33 18.91
N THR A 293 -4.54 4.18 19.97
CA THR A 293 -3.54 5.17 20.41
C THR A 293 -2.11 4.64 20.44
N LEU A 294 -1.87 3.33 20.53
CA LEU A 294 -0.54 2.74 20.59
C LEU A 294 0.27 3.09 19.34
N ARG A 295 -0.31 2.96 18.14
CA ARG A 295 0.35 3.38 16.87
C ARG A 295 0.80 4.84 16.89
N TRP A 296 0.00 5.70 17.53
CA TRP A 296 0.30 7.12 17.67
C TRP A 296 1.32 7.39 18.78
N GLN A 297 1.37 6.55 19.82
CA GLN A 297 2.42 6.62 20.83
C GLN A 297 3.77 6.18 20.25
N VAL A 298 3.81 5.20 19.33
CA VAL A 298 5.05 4.84 18.61
C VAL A 298 5.55 6.04 17.79
N LEU A 299 4.64 6.77 17.15
CA LEU A 299 4.96 8.02 16.47
C LEU A 299 5.50 9.08 17.45
N ASP A 300 4.89 9.24 18.63
CA ASP A 300 5.42 10.15 19.67
C ASP A 300 6.84 9.76 20.12
N GLN A 301 7.17 8.47 20.22
CA GLN A 301 8.52 8.02 20.53
C GLN A 301 9.52 8.46 19.45
N ALA A 302 9.15 8.30 18.17
CA ALA A 302 9.98 8.80 17.07
C ALA A 302 10.16 10.32 17.10
N ILE A 303 9.12 11.06 17.50
CA ILE A 303 9.18 12.51 17.72
C ILE A 303 10.16 12.86 18.85
N ALA A 304 10.15 12.10 19.94
CA ALA A 304 11.02 12.31 21.09
C ALA A 304 12.52 12.07 20.78
N PHE A 305 12.86 11.37 19.69
CA PHE A 305 14.24 11.26 19.21
C PHE A 305 14.77 12.56 18.61
N ASN A 306 13.89 13.48 18.23
CA ASN A 306 14.26 14.73 17.57
C ASN A 306 14.36 15.89 18.56
N THR A 307 15.30 16.80 18.29
CA THR A 307 15.40 18.07 19.01
C THR A 307 14.09 18.86 18.88
N ASN A 308 13.66 19.51 19.97
CA ASN A 308 12.41 20.26 20.07
C ASN A 308 11.15 19.46 19.71
N SER A 309 11.19 18.13 19.82
CA SER A 309 10.06 17.25 19.46
C SER A 309 9.60 17.47 18.01
N ALA A 310 10.55 17.63 17.09
CA ALA A 310 10.24 17.77 15.67
C ALA A 310 9.66 16.47 15.09
N ARG A 311 8.64 16.59 14.22
CA ARG A 311 7.89 15.45 13.68
C ARG A 311 8.73 14.60 12.70
N PRO A 312 8.58 13.28 12.54
CA PRO A 312 9.28 12.55 11.47
C PRO A 312 8.67 12.72 10.06
N PHE A 313 7.78 13.71 9.91
CA PHE A 313 7.07 14.06 8.67
C PHE A 313 6.89 15.57 8.57
N THR A 314 6.64 16.06 7.36
CA THR A 314 6.34 17.47 7.07
C THR A 314 4.85 17.70 6.85
N SER A 315 4.14 16.74 6.25
CA SER A 315 2.72 16.86 5.93
C SER A 315 1.98 15.54 6.12
N VAL A 316 0.65 15.62 6.22
CA VAL A 316 -0.23 14.47 6.39
C VAL A 316 -1.15 14.33 5.19
N LEU A 317 -1.29 13.11 4.71
CA LEU A 317 -2.21 12.74 3.65
C LEU A 317 -3.37 11.96 4.27
N ASN A 318 -4.60 12.46 4.17
CA ASN A 318 -5.79 11.80 4.73
C ASN A 318 -6.73 11.34 3.62
N GLN A 319 -6.73 10.03 3.37
CA GLN A 319 -7.63 9.36 2.39
C GLN A 319 -8.90 8.80 3.05
N LEU A 320 -9.02 8.84 4.37
CA LEU A 320 -10.16 8.22 5.07
C LEU A 320 -11.51 8.85 4.67
N GLY A 321 -12.57 8.06 4.85
CA GLY A 321 -13.95 8.43 4.55
C GLY A 321 -14.74 7.32 3.87
N GLN A 322 -14.09 6.34 3.23
CA GLN A 322 -14.78 5.23 2.57
C GLN A 322 -15.58 4.39 3.58
N ASN A 323 -14.96 3.99 4.69
CA ASN A 323 -15.60 3.18 5.73
C ASN A 323 -16.46 3.99 6.71
N ASP A 324 -16.57 5.30 6.51
CA ASP A 324 -17.50 6.16 7.24
C ASP A 324 -18.83 6.31 6.49
N SER A 325 -19.00 5.62 5.34
CA SER A 325 -20.23 5.62 4.52
C SER A 325 -21.49 5.43 5.38
N ASN A 326 -22.42 6.36 5.27
CA ASN A 326 -23.64 6.41 6.08
C ASN A 326 -24.80 6.99 5.27
N SER A 327 -26.04 6.65 5.64
CA SER A 327 -27.26 7.26 5.10
C SER A 327 -27.50 8.69 5.60
N ASN A 328 -26.54 9.30 6.27
CA ASN A 328 -26.61 10.67 6.76
C ASN A 328 -25.26 11.37 6.54
N TYR A 329 -25.26 12.36 5.63
CA TYR A 329 -24.10 13.20 5.36
C TYR A 329 -23.52 13.86 6.61
N SER A 330 -24.37 14.39 7.51
CA SER A 330 -23.91 15.08 8.72
C SER A 330 -23.10 14.15 9.64
N THR A 331 -23.45 12.85 9.68
CA THR A 331 -22.68 11.85 10.42
C THR A 331 -21.32 11.59 9.77
N MET A 332 -21.27 11.45 8.44
CA MET A 332 -20.01 11.26 7.72
C MET A 332 -19.08 12.45 7.92
N GLN A 333 -19.63 13.67 7.79
CA GLN A 333 -18.91 14.90 7.99
C GLN A 333 -18.35 15.00 9.41
N ALA A 334 -19.18 14.76 10.44
CA ALA A 334 -18.78 14.81 11.85
C ALA A 334 -17.68 13.79 12.20
N ASN A 335 -17.78 12.56 11.67
CA ASN A 335 -16.76 11.53 11.90
C ASN A 335 -15.41 11.94 11.30
N TRP A 336 -15.43 12.45 10.08
CA TRP A 336 -14.23 12.87 9.38
C TRP A 336 -13.60 14.12 10.01
N THR A 337 -14.39 15.16 10.30
CA THR A 337 -13.89 16.37 10.98
C THR A 337 -13.38 16.05 12.39
N GLY A 338 -14.05 15.14 13.10
CA GLY A 338 -13.62 14.67 14.41
C GLY A 338 -12.22 14.04 14.40
N LEU A 339 -11.89 13.24 13.38
CA LEU A 339 -10.52 12.73 13.20
C LEU A 339 -9.52 13.88 13.01
N VAL A 340 -9.82 14.82 12.11
CA VAL A 340 -8.91 15.94 11.83
C VAL A 340 -8.68 16.78 13.09
N ASP A 341 -9.74 17.02 13.86
CA ASP A 341 -9.66 17.80 15.11
C ASP A 341 -8.84 17.05 16.18
N ARG A 342 -9.01 15.73 16.34
CA ARG A 342 -8.15 14.91 17.22
C ARG A 342 -6.68 14.94 16.78
N PHE A 343 -6.43 14.81 15.48
CA PHE A 343 -5.07 14.86 14.93
C PHE A 343 -4.42 16.21 15.17
N LYS A 344 -5.11 17.32 14.89
CA LYS A 344 -4.59 18.68 15.10
C LYS A 344 -4.41 19.04 16.56
N SER A 345 -5.24 18.48 17.45
CA SER A 345 -5.04 18.60 18.89
C SER A 345 -3.75 17.90 19.34
N ARG A 346 -3.44 16.72 18.77
CA ARG A 346 -2.21 16.00 19.06
C ARG A 346 -0.97 16.63 18.43
N TYR A 347 -1.09 17.11 17.19
CA TYR A 347 0.00 17.72 16.42
C TYR A 347 -0.42 19.08 15.88
N PRO A 348 -0.35 20.14 16.71
CA PRO A 348 -0.68 21.49 16.26
C PRO A 348 0.11 21.91 15.02
N ASN A 349 -0.52 22.67 14.14
CA ASN A 349 0.08 23.22 12.92
C ASN A 349 0.64 22.18 11.93
N ALA A 350 0.30 20.89 12.07
CA ALA A 350 0.61 19.91 11.03
C ALA A 350 -0.27 20.18 9.79
N PRO A 351 0.32 20.43 8.61
CA PRO A 351 -0.45 20.55 7.39
C PRO A 351 -1.08 19.19 7.05
N MET A 352 -2.31 19.24 6.55
CA MET A 352 -3.07 18.05 6.18
C MET A 352 -3.70 18.28 4.83
N VAL A 353 -3.40 17.37 3.91
CA VAL A 353 -3.95 17.30 2.56
C VAL A 353 -4.98 16.18 2.53
N GLY A 354 -6.22 16.52 2.16
CA GLY A 354 -7.25 15.53 1.92
C GLY A 354 -7.05 14.84 0.58
N VAL A 355 -7.48 13.58 0.47
CA VAL A 355 -7.45 12.85 -0.80
C VAL A 355 -8.82 12.24 -1.07
N GLY A 356 -9.27 12.39 -2.32
CA GLY A 356 -10.51 11.80 -2.79
C GLY A 356 -10.54 10.29 -2.64
N VAL A 357 -11.60 9.76 -2.03
CA VAL A 357 -11.85 8.31 -2.02
C VAL A 357 -12.25 7.83 -3.43
N LEU A 358 -11.90 6.59 -3.78
CA LEU A 358 -12.27 5.98 -5.06
C LEU A 358 -13.76 5.61 -5.11
N SER A 359 -14.32 5.35 -6.30
CA SER A 359 -15.72 4.94 -6.45
C SER A 359 -16.04 3.61 -5.75
N ARG A 360 -17.34 3.36 -5.56
CA ARG A 360 -17.85 2.07 -5.11
C ARG A 360 -19.00 1.67 -5.99
N ASP A 361 -18.83 0.56 -6.68
CA ASP A 361 -19.75 0.10 -7.71
C ASP A 361 -20.09 -1.38 -7.51
N THR A 362 -21.13 -1.82 -8.19
CA THR A 362 -21.41 -3.24 -8.43
C THR A 362 -21.38 -3.48 -9.93
N SER A 363 -21.22 -4.73 -10.36
CA SER A 363 -21.23 -5.06 -11.79
C SER A 363 -21.96 -6.37 -12.07
N ASN A 364 -22.67 -6.42 -13.19
CA ASN A 364 -23.28 -7.63 -13.73
C ASN A 364 -22.46 -8.27 -14.87
N ASP A 365 -21.35 -7.64 -15.26
CA ASP A 365 -20.48 -8.03 -16.37
C ASP A 365 -18.99 -8.06 -16.00
N MET A 366 -18.70 -8.23 -14.70
CA MET A 366 -17.35 -8.28 -14.14
C MET A 366 -16.49 -7.05 -14.51
N PHE A 367 -17.09 -5.86 -14.46
CA PHE A 367 -16.47 -4.57 -14.72
C PHE A 367 -15.83 -4.46 -16.11
N THR A 368 -16.27 -5.29 -17.07
CA THR A 368 -15.70 -5.29 -18.44
C THR A 368 -16.28 -4.20 -19.34
N SER A 369 -17.42 -3.61 -18.97
CA SER A 369 -17.97 -2.43 -19.61
C SER A 369 -18.38 -1.36 -18.57
N ARG A 370 -18.61 -0.13 -19.04
CA ARG A 370 -19.20 0.92 -18.21
C ARG A 370 -20.68 0.66 -17.93
N THR A 371 -21.43 0.20 -18.93
CA THR A 371 -22.88 -0.02 -18.85
C THR A 371 -23.26 -1.13 -17.88
N GLY A 372 -22.40 -2.13 -17.70
CA GLY A 372 -22.62 -3.20 -16.74
C GLY A 372 -22.29 -2.84 -15.29
N GLN A 373 -21.87 -1.60 -15.02
CA GLN A 373 -21.58 -1.10 -13.68
C GLN A 373 -22.74 -0.27 -13.14
N THR A 374 -23.01 -0.39 -11.84
CA THR A 374 -24.02 0.40 -11.11
C THR A 374 -23.41 0.98 -9.84
N PRO A 375 -23.47 2.31 -9.63
CA PRO A 375 -23.03 2.94 -8.40
C PRO A 375 -23.70 2.33 -7.18
N ALA A 376 -22.93 2.07 -6.13
CA ALA A 376 -23.47 1.62 -4.86
C ALA A 376 -24.26 2.73 -4.17
N ALA A 377 -25.08 2.37 -3.18
CA ALA A 377 -25.80 3.33 -2.35
C ALA A 377 -24.84 4.40 -1.75
N TYR A 378 -25.33 5.63 -1.63
CA TYR A 378 -24.62 6.82 -1.17
C TYR A 378 -23.51 7.34 -2.11
N ASN A 379 -23.36 6.72 -3.29
CA ASN A 379 -22.44 7.13 -4.37
C ASN A 379 -23.24 7.69 -5.58
N GLU A 380 -24.47 8.15 -5.37
CA GLU A 380 -25.37 8.57 -6.46
C GLU A 380 -24.92 9.87 -7.15
N TRP A 381 -25.16 9.94 -8.45
CA TRP A 381 -24.85 11.10 -9.29
C TRP A 381 -26.10 11.55 -10.04
N THR A 382 -26.99 12.29 -9.36
CA THR A 382 -28.29 12.67 -9.94
C THR A 382 -28.20 13.74 -11.03
N SER A 383 -27.10 14.51 -11.08
CA SER A 383 -26.83 15.47 -12.16
C SER A 383 -25.37 15.39 -12.63
N THR A 384 -25.16 15.11 -13.92
CA THR A 384 -23.83 15.05 -14.54
C THR A 384 -23.26 16.46 -14.69
N THR A 385 -22.44 16.87 -13.72
CA THR A 385 -21.63 18.10 -13.77
C THR A 385 -20.17 17.74 -13.52
N ASN A 386 -19.22 18.59 -13.93
CA ASN A 386 -17.79 18.46 -13.59
C ASN A 386 -17.51 18.63 -12.06
N GLY A 387 -18.54 18.57 -11.21
CA GLY A 387 -18.46 18.65 -9.76
C GLY A 387 -18.36 17.28 -9.10
N TRP A 388 -18.72 17.21 -7.82
CA TRP A 388 -19.01 15.96 -7.12
C TRP A 388 -20.49 15.62 -7.28
N GLY A 389 -20.84 14.34 -7.21
CA GLY A 389 -22.23 13.90 -7.19
C GLY A 389 -23.00 14.35 -5.95
N ASN A 390 -24.29 14.03 -5.90
CA ASN A 390 -25.19 14.42 -4.81
C ASN A 390 -25.32 13.34 -3.71
N GLY A 391 -24.79 12.14 -3.93
CA GLY A 391 -24.68 11.11 -2.90
C GLY A 391 -23.86 11.60 -1.71
N PHE A 392 -24.18 11.14 -0.50
CA PHE A 392 -23.57 11.65 0.74
C PHE A 392 -22.05 11.52 0.80
N LYS A 393 -21.49 10.48 0.17
CA LYS A 393 -20.04 10.36 0.00
C LYS A 393 -19.45 11.48 -0.84
N TRP A 394 -20.12 11.85 -1.92
CA TRP A 394 -19.67 12.91 -2.84
C TRP A 394 -19.85 14.31 -2.25
N LEU A 395 -20.89 14.51 -1.43
CA LEU A 395 -21.00 15.72 -0.60
C LEU A 395 -19.84 15.84 0.39
N LEU A 396 -19.38 14.73 0.98
CA LEU A 396 -18.18 14.73 1.83
C LEU A 396 -16.92 15.10 1.04
N GLU A 397 -16.77 14.58 -0.18
CA GLU A 397 -15.63 14.95 -1.04
C GLU A 397 -15.67 16.42 -1.46
N ALA A 398 -16.84 16.96 -1.80
CA ALA A 398 -17.00 18.40 -2.05
C ALA A 398 -16.63 19.25 -0.84
N PHE A 399 -17.02 18.83 0.37
CA PHE A 399 -16.64 19.50 1.61
C PHE A 399 -15.12 19.48 1.86
N LYS A 400 -14.46 18.35 1.58
CA LYS A 400 -13.00 18.22 1.68
C LYS A 400 -12.30 19.10 0.64
N GLU A 401 -12.74 19.08 -0.61
CA GLU A 401 -12.20 19.91 -1.69
C GLU A 401 -12.33 21.41 -1.37
N ALA A 402 -13.43 21.82 -0.73
CA ALA A 402 -13.65 23.19 -0.24
C ALA A 402 -12.81 23.55 1.01
N GLY A 403 -11.84 22.73 1.40
CA GLY A 403 -10.93 22.98 2.52
C GLY A 403 -11.46 22.57 3.89
N ALA A 404 -12.62 21.90 3.96
CA ALA A 404 -13.24 21.39 5.19
C ALA A 404 -13.36 22.44 6.32
N GLY A 405 -13.70 23.69 5.95
CA GLY A 405 -13.78 24.81 6.89
C GLY A 405 -12.41 25.27 7.41
N GLY A 406 -11.40 25.32 6.54
CA GLY A 406 -10.02 25.71 6.89
C GLY A 406 -9.21 24.60 7.59
N ARG A 407 -9.73 23.37 7.62
CA ARG A 407 -9.05 22.24 8.24
C ARG A 407 -7.97 21.65 7.34
N LEU A 408 -8.13 21.71 6.02
CA LEU A 408 -7.17 21.19 5.07
C LEU A 408 -6.30 22.30 4.50
N THR A 409 -5.02 21.98 4.27
CA THR A 409 -4.08 22.84 3.53
C THR A 409 -4.12 22.58 2.04
N GLY A 410 -4.76 21.49 1.61
CA GLY A 410 -4.96 21.15 0.21
C GLY A 410 -5.86 19.93 0.02
N TYR A 411 -6.20 19.65 -1.22
CA TYR A 411 -7.01 18.48 -1.61
C TYR A 411 -6.50 17.88 -2.92
N ILE A 412 -6.29 16.56 -2.93
CA ILE A 412 -5.94 15.78 -4.12
C ILE A 412 -7.21 15.16 -4.67
N ASP A 413 -7.62 15.66 -5.84
CA ASP A 413 -8.75 15.12 -6.58
C ASP A 413 -8.38 13.81 -7.28
N THR A 414 -9.12 12.74 -6.96
CA THR A 414 -8.97 11.42 -7.58
C THR A 414 -9.98 11.15 -8.69
N ARG A 415 -10.95 12.06 -8.94
CA ARG A 415 -11.94 11.93 -10.02
C ARG A 415 -11.33 11.66 -11.39
N PRO A 416 -10.17 12.21 -11.79
CA PRO A 416 -9.58 11.88 -13.09
C PRO A 416 -9.38 10.37 -13.33
N ALA A 417 -9.30 9.56 -12.27
CA ALA A 417 -9.15 8.12 -12.39
C ALA A 417 -10.48 7.37 -12.62
N TRP A 418 -11.65 7.98 -12.41
CA TRP A 418 -12.93 7.26 -12.40
C TRP A 418 -14.16 8.11 -12.79
N PHE A 419 -14.00 9.40 -13.09
CA PHE A 419 -15.09 10.26 -13.56
C PHE A 419 -15.17 10.27 -15.09
N ASP A 420 -16.37 10.01 -15.60
CA ASP A 420 -16.75 10.09 -17.01
C ASP A 420 -18.15 10.72 -17.06
N PRO A 421 -18.40 11.81 -17.80
CA PRO A 421 -19.73 12.41 -17.88
C PRO A 421 -20.84 11.45 -18.35
N ALA A 422 -20.51 10.45 -19.17
CA ALA A 422 -21.46 9.43 -19.62
C ALA A 422 -21.69 8.33 -18.56
N TYR A 423 -20.71 8.11 -17.68
CA TYR A 423 -20.71 7.05 -16.68
C TYR A 423 -20.05 7.51 -15.37
N PRO A 424 -20.64 8.53 -14.70
CA PRO A 424 -20.03 9.12 -13.53
C PRO A 424 -19.95 8.10 -12.39
N ALA A 425 -18.91 8.20 -11.57
CA ALA A 425 -18.70 7.33 -10.43
C ALA A 425 -18.49 5.84 -10.75
N THR A 426 -18.20 5.46 -12.00
CA THR A 426 -17.88 4.06 -12.35
C THR A 426 -16.38 3.84 -12.51
N TRP A 427 -15.90 2.61 -12.31
CA TRP A 427 -14.53 2.26 -12.66
C TRP A 427 -14.30 2.38 -14.17
N PRO A 428 -13.13 2.89 -14.62
CA PRO A 428 -12.81 2.95 -16.03
C PRO A 428 -12.73 1.54 -16.62
N VAL A 429 -13.09 1.41 -17.90
CA VAL A 429 -12.81 0.18 -18.62
C VAL A 429 -11.31 0.06 -18.76
N ILE A 430 -10.75 -1.06 -18.31
CA ILE A 430 -9.33 -1.32 -18.48
C ILE A 430 -9.10 -1.63 -19.97
N PRO A 431 -8.31 -0.82 -20.70
CA PRO A 431 -8.20 -0.94 -22.15
C PRO A 431 -7.40 -2.18 -22.57
N ASN A 432 -6.65 -2.78 -21.65
CA ASN A 432 -5.86 -3.98 -21.90
C ASN A 432 -6.76 -5.15 -22.30
N THR A 433 -6.34 -5.86 -23.34
CA THR A 433 -6.90 -7.15 -23.73
C THR A 433 -5.77 -8.12 -23.97
N PHE A 434 -6.02 -9.39 -23.64
CA PHE A 434 -5.08 -10.48 -23.85
C PHE A 434 -5.75 -11.52 -24.72
N THR A 435 -5.02 -12.09 -25.67
CA THR A 435 -5.52 -13.19 -26.50
C THR A 435 -4.97 -14.50 -25.97
N LEU A 436 -5.86 -15.44 -25.68
CA LEU A 436 -5.48 -16.80 -25.31
C LEU A 436 -4.87 -17.49 -26.54
N ALA A 437 -3.61 -17.91 -26.43
CA ALA A 437 -2.92 -18.67 -27.47
C ALA A 437 -3.16 -20.18 -27.30
N ALA A 438 -3.10 -20.67 -26.06
CA ALA A 438 -3.34 -22.07 -25.71
C ALA A 438 -3.73 -22.20 -24.24
N GLN A 439 -4.27 -23.36 -23.85
CA GLN A 439 -4.54 -23.73 -22.46
C GLN A 439 -4.24 -25.22 -22.23
N ALA A 440 -3.89 -25.58 -21.00
CA ALA A 440 -3.48 -26.95 -20.69
C ALA A 440 -4.66 -27.94 -20.54
N GLY A 441 -5.79 -27.52 -19.97
CA GLY A 441 -6.97 -28.38 -19.81
C GLY A 441 -7.97 -28.19 -20.95
N THR A 442 -8.50 -29.28 -21.52
CA THR A 442 -9.43 -29.22 -22.67
C THR A 442 -10.70 -30.05 -22.47
N ASP A 443 -10.84 -30.73 -21.34
CA ASP A 443 -11.92 -31.70 -21.07
C ASP A 443 -13.09 -31.11 -20.26
N GLY A 444 -12.93 -29.91 -19.68
CA GLY A 444 -13.94 -29.28 -18.83
C GLY A 444 -14.04 -29.87 -17.43
N THR A 445 -13.21 -30.85 -17.07
CA THR A 445 -13.29 -31.61 -15.82
C THR A 445 -11.98 -31.62 -15.05
N THR A 446 -10.84 -31.74 -15.73
CA THR A 446 -9.53 -31.75 -15.09
C THR A 446 -9.09 -30.33 -14.82
N ALA A 447 -8.81 -30.04 -13.55
CA ALA A 447 -8.31 -28.74 -13.15
C ALA A 447 -6.91 -28.49 -13.70
N TYR A 448 -6.68 -27.29 -14.21
CA TYR A 448 -5.38 -26.82 -14.67
C TYR A 448 -5.09 -25.42 -14.13
N THR A 449 -3.82 -25.06 -14.13
CA THR A 449 -3.31 -23.78 -13.60
C THR A 449 -2.45 -23.03 -14.61
N THR A 450 -2.43 -23.45 -15.87
CA THR A 450 -1.55 -22.86 -16.89
C THR A 450 -2.29 -22.56 -18.17
N ILE A 451 -2.15 -21.31 -18.64
CA ILE A 451 -2.58 -20.84 -19.95
C ILE A 451 -1.40 -20.19 -20.69
N GLN A 452 -1.55 -19.95 -21.98
CA GLN A 452 -0.65 -19.13 -22.76
C GLN A 452 -1.36 -17.91 -23.34
N THR A 453 -0.75 -16.73 -23.22
CA THR A 453 -1.28 -15.48 -23.79
C THR A 453 -0.30 -14.84 -24.76
N THR A 454 -0.80 -14.09 -25.74
CA THR A 454 0.03 -13.39 -26.73
C THR A 454 0.79 -12.21 -26.15
N THR A 455 0.20 -11.54 -25.16
CA THR A 455 0.80 -10.44 -24.39
C THR A 455 0.85 -10.81 -22.91
N ALA A 456 1.84 -10.29 -22.19
CA ALA A 456 2.02 -10.56 -20.77
C ALA A 456 0.97 -9.81 -19.93
N PRO A 457 0.07 -10.50 -19.19
CA PRO A 457 -0.76 -9.85 -18.19
C PRO A 457 0.06 -9.44 -16.96
N LEU A 458 -0.53 -8.66 -16.06
CA LEU A 458 0.13 -8.35 -14.79
C LEU A 458 -0.19 -9.44 -13.77
N VAL A 459 0.81 -9.79 -12.96
CA VAL A 459 0.59 -10.63 -11.78
C VAL A 459 -0.41 -9.95 -10.86
N GLY A 460 -1.37 -10.72 -10.35
CA GLY A 460 -2.48 -10.26 -9.52
C GLY A 460 -3.74 -9.81 -10.28
N ASP A 461 -3.65 -9.59 -11.60
CA ASP A 461 -4.85 -9.31 -12.40
C ASP A 461 -5.82 -10.50 -12.35
N ILE A 462 -7.12 -10.20 -12.32
CA ILE A 462 -8.15 -11.19 -12.59
C ILE A 462 -8.59 -11.01 -14.04
N LEU A 463 -8.27 -12.01 -14.87
CA LEU A 463 -8.65 -12.05 -16.27
C LEU A 463 -10.03 -12.69 -16.42
N VAL A 464 -10.91 -12.07 -17.19
CA VAL A 464 -12.28 -12.52 -17.39
C VAL A 464 -12.64 -12.74 -18.86
N SER A 465 -13.48 -13.74 -19.09
CA SER A 465 -14.15 -14.01 -20.36
C SER A 465 -15.44 -14.79 -20.12
N GLY A 466 -16.58 -14.25 -20.56
CA GLY A 466 -17.89 -14.81 -20.20
C GLY A 466 -18.08 -14.78 -18.69
N SER A 467 -18.37 -15.92 -18.07
CA SER A 467 -18.43 -16.09 -16.60
C SER A 467 -17.13 -16.62 -15.98
N THR A 468 -16.08 -16.79 -16.78
CA THR A 468 -14.80 -17.34 -16.32
C THR A 468 -13.95 -16.24 -15.72
N TRP A 469 -13.32 -16.53 -14.58
CA TRP A 469 -12.34 -15.68 -13.91
C TRP A 469 -11.03 -16.44 -13.68
N LEU A 470 -9.90 -15.83 -14.01
CA LEU A 470 -8.56 -16.43 -13.90
C LEU A 470 -7.62 -15.42 -13.23
N GLN A 471 -7.26 -15.66 -11.97
CA GLN A 471 -6.31 -14.80 -11.27
C GLN A 471 -4.88 -15.15 -11.68
N VAL A 472 -4.12 -14.17 -12.15
CA VAL A 472 -2.73 -14.34 -12.58
C VAL A 472 -1.80 -14.46 -11.38
N GLN A 473 -1.08 -15.57 -11.28
CA GLN A 473 -0.15 -15.87 -10.18
C GLN A 473 1.32 -15.74 -10.59
N ALA A 474 1.63 -16.03 -11.86
CA ALA A 474 2.97 -15.87 -12.42
C ALA A 474 2.91 -15.71 -13.94
N VAL A 475 3.91 -15.03 -14.51
CA VAL A 475 4.06 -14.85 -15.96
C VAL A 475 5.52 -15.11 -16.32
N ALA A 476 5.76 -15.92 -17.35
CA ALA A 476 7.11 -16.29 -17.80
C ALA A 476 7.22 -16.38 -19.33
N GLY A 477 8.44 -16.26 -19.84
CA GLY A 477 8.78 -16.38 -21.26
C GLY A 477 8.85 -15.04 -22.01
N ALA A 478 9.12 -15.11 -23.30
CA ALA A 478 9.25 -13.97 -24.21
C ALA A 478 8.15 -13.91 -25.29
N GLY A 479 7.08 -14.72 -25.14
CA GLY A 479 5.97 -14.80 -26.08
C GLY A 479 5.96 -16.11 -26.90
N PRO A 480 4.80 -16.79 -27.04
CA PRO A 480 3.62 -16.67 -26.18
C PRO A 480 4.00 -16.87 -24.70
N TYR A 481 3.42 -16.06 -23.82
CA TYR A 481 3.75 -16.06 -22.40
C TYR A 481 3.08 -17.23 -21.71
N THR A 482 3.84 -17.97 -20.90
CA THR A 482 3.26 -18.97 -20.00
C THR A 482 2.75 -18.24 -18.77
N VAL A 483 1.45 -18.36 -18.50
CA VAL A 483 0.77 -17.69 -17.41
C VAL A 483 0.23 -18.74 -16.45
N THR A 484 0.73 -18.71 -15.21
CA THR A 484 0.15 -19.49 -14.12
C THR A 484 -1.06 -18.73 -13.58
N VAL A 485 -2.20 -19.41 -13.49
CA VAL A 485 -3.47 -18.86 -13.01
C VAL A 485 -4.03 -19.67 -11.85
N SER A 486 -5.01 -19.10 -11.15
CA SER A 486 -5.86 -19.84 -10.21
C SER A 486 -6.42 -21.11 -10.87
N SER A 487 -6.46 -22.21 -10.10
CA SER A 487 -6.99 -23.51 -10.56
C SER A 487 -8.38 -23.36 -11.17
N THR A 488 -8.57 -23.92 -12.36
CA THR A 488 -9.81 -23.81 -13.13
C THR A 488 -10.06 -25.07 -13.96
N THR A 489 -11.32 -25.33 -14.29
CA THR A 489 -11.74 -26.36 -15.26
C THR A 489 -12.32 -25.75 -16.53
N ALA A 490 -12.36 -24.41 -16.64
CA ALA A 490 -13.00 -23.72 -17.74
C ALA A 490 -12.32 -24.03 -19.09
N VAL A 491 -13.11 -24.29 -20.13
CA VAL A 491 -12.58 -24.49 -21.49
C VAL A 491 -12.73 -23.21 -22.31
N LEU A 492 -11.62 -22.55 -22.60
CA LEU A 492 -11.56 -21.33 -23.40
C LEU A 492 -10.85 -21.65 -24.74
N PRO A 493 -11.53 -21.49 -25.90
CA PRO A 493 -10.90 -21.71 -27.19
C PRO A 493 -9.71 -20.77 -27.43
N ALA A 494 -8.69 -21.24 -28.16
CA ALA A 494 -7.63 -20.34 -28.64
C ALA A 494 -8.25 -19.18 -29.45
N GLY A 495 -7.71 -17.98 -29.29
CA GLY A 495 -8.30 -16.74 -29.80
C GLY A 495 -9.27 -16.04 -28.84
N THR A 496 -9.65 -16.67 -27.72
CA THR A 496 -10.49 -16.02 -26.70
C THR A 496 -9.85 -14.73 -26.20
N VAL A 497 -10.65 -13.66 -26.16
CA VAL A 497 -10.26 -12.39 -25.54
C VAL A 497 -10.48 -12.48 -24.04
N LEU A 498 -9.42 -12.20 -23.30
CA LEU A 498 -9.39 -12.06 -21.86
C LEU A 498 -9.25 -10.57 -21.51
N ARG A 499 -10.02 -10.10 -20.54
CA ARG A 499 -9.99 -8.71 -20.06
C ARG A 499 -9.63 -8.69 -18.58
N PRO A 500 -8.73 -7.82 -18.11
CA PRO A 500 -8.60 -7.59 -16.68
C PRO A 500 -9.84 -6.84 -16.15
N GLN A 501 -10.16 -7.04 -14.87
CA GLN A 501 -11.24 -6.31 -14.19
C GLN A 501 -10.75 -5.59 -12.92
N ALA A 502 -11.57 -4.69 -12.39
CA ALA A 502 -11.45 -4.23 -11.01
C ALA A 502 -11.74 -5.39 -10.03
N CYS A 503 -11.47 -5.24 -8.73
CA CYS A 503 -11.79 -6.29 -7.78
C CYS A 503 -13.31 -6.56 -7.78
N PRO A 504 -13.78 -7.82 -7.77
CA PRO A 504 -15.21 -8.15 -7.79
C PRO A 504 -16.05 -7.51 -6.67
N GLU A 505 -15.43 -7.09 -5.56
CA GLU A 505 -16.11 -6.35 -4.49
C GLU A 505 -16.45 -4.89 -4.85
N GLY A 506 -15.94 -4.40 -5.99
CA GLY A 506 -16.26 -3.09 -6.57
C GLY A 506 -15.71 -1.88 -5.81
N VAL A 507 -14.81 -2.11 -4.84
CA VAL A 507 -14.20 -1.06 -4.01
C VAL A 507 -12.70 -0.92 -4.28
N HIS A 508 -11.99 -2.01 -4.54
CA HIS A 508 -10.53 -2.00 -4.57
C HIS A 508 -10.00 -2.17 -6.00
N PRO A 509 -8.96 -1.40 -6.36
CA PRO A 509 -8.28 -1.60 -7.63
C PRO A 509 -7.36 -2.83 -7.59
N LEU A 510 -7.29 -3.53 -8.72
CA LEU A 510 -6.31 -4.59 -9.00
C LEU A 510 -5.15 -4.03 -9.85
N PRO A 511 -4.04 -4.76 -10.06
CA PRO A 511 -2.80 -4.21 -10.61
C PRO A 511 -2.94 -3.37 -11.89
N SER A 512 -3.72 -3.83 -12.87
CA SER A 512 -3.99 -3.04 -14.09
C SER A 512 -4.76 -1.74 -13.80
N MET A 513 -5.77 -1.79 -12.93
CA MET A 513 -6.51 -0.60 -12.49
C MET A 513 -5.62 0.35 -11.69
N VAL A 514 -4.73 -0.18 -10.85
CA VAL A 514 -3.77 0.63 -10.09
C VAL A 514 -2.87 1.44 -11.03
N ARG A 515 -2.37 0.85 -12.12
CA ARG A 515 -1.58 1.60 -13.11
C ARG A 515 -2.37 2.75 -13.73
N ILE A 516 -3.64 2.53 -14.05
CA ILE A 516 -4.52 3.58 -14.59
C ILE A 516 -4.69 4.72 -13.58
N ILE A 517 -4.98 4.40 -12.30
CA ILE A 517 -5.15 5.41 -11.24
C ILE A 517 -3.86 6.24 -11.07
N VAL A 518 -2.71 5.57 -10.99
CA VAL A 518 -1.40 6.24 -10.82
C VAL A 518 -1.11 7.18 -11.99
N ALA A 519 -1.46 6.78 -13.21
CA ALA A 519 -1.26 7.61 -14.41
C ALA A 519 -2.27 8.77 -14.53
N ALA A 520 -3.49 8.59 -14.03
CA ALA A 520 -4.55 9.60 -14.14
C ALA A 520 -4.39 10.75 -13.12
N ILE A 521 -3.81 10.48 -11.94
CA ILE A 521 -3.59 11.50 -10.92
C ILE A 521 -2.26 12.23 -11.21
N SER A 522 -2.35 13.50 -11.58
CA SER A 522 -1.15 14.32 -11.89
C SER A 522 -0.13 14.33 -10.75
N GLN A 523 1.14 14.12 -11.09
CA GLN A 523 2.27 14.24 -10.16
C GLN A 523 2.40 15.66 -9.59
N GLY A 524 1.90 16.69 -10.29
CA GLY A 524 1.87 18.08 -9.82
C GLY A 524 1.09 18.30 -8.54
N ARG A 525 0.20 17.37 -8.17
CA ARG A 525 -0.50 17.41 -6.88
C ARG A 525 0.43 17.21 -5.69
N LYS A 526 1.65 16.69 -5.88
CA LYS A 526 2.66 16.57 -4.82
C LYS A 526 3.12 17.92 -4.24
N ALA A 527 2.96 19.02 -4.97
CA ALA A 527 3.29 20.34 -4.46
C ALA A 527 2.40 20.82 -3.31
N LEU A 528 1.25 20.17 -3.08
CA LEU A 528 0.40 20.45 -1.92
C LEU A 528 1.04 20.04 -0.58
N PHE A 529 2.18 19.35 -0.61
CA PHE A 529 2.89 18.88 0.57
C PHE A 529 4.00 19.82 1.07
N VAL A 530 4.25 20.93 0.37
CA VAL A 530 5.28 21.92 0.71
C VAL A 530 4.82 22.87 1.79
#